data_AF-A0AAE3JEC3-F1
#
_entry.id   AF-A0AAE3JEC3-F1
#
_cell.length_a   1.000
_cell.length_b   1.000
_cell.length_c   1.000
_cell.angle_alpha   90.00
_cell.angle_beta   90.00
_cell.angle_gamma   90.00
#
_symmetry.space_group_name_H-M   'P 1'
#
loop_
_entity.id
_entity.type
_entity.pdbx_description
1 polymer ?
#
loop_
_entity_poly.entity_id
_entity_poly.type
_entity_poly.pdbx_seq_one_letter_code
_entity_poly.pdbx_strand_id
1 'polypeptide(L)' 'MSEAARIDLVDRAPLTEKQQNVYESIMQYQRVNGYAPTIREICKMVGVASTSSVYAHLKILEDKGYIARKMDASRAIAIL' A
#
# COMPACT_ATOMS: atom_id res chain seq x y z
N MET A 1 -28.80 6.88 -2.04
CA MET A 1 -27.36 6.56 -2.02
C MET A 1 -26.66 7.78 -1.45
N SER A 2 -26.06 7.68 -0.27
CA SER A 2 -25.64 8.85 0.54
C SER A 2 -24.46 9.61 -0.05
N GLU A 3 -24.51 10.93 0.10
CA GLU A 3 -23.52 11.93 -0.32
C GLU A 3 -22.08 11.66 0.16
N ALA A 4 -21.91 10.89 1.23
CA ALA A 4 -20.60 10.55 1.82
C ALA A 4 -19.68 9.71 0.91
N ALA A 5 -20.21 8.98 -0.08
CA ALA A 5 -19.39 8.11 -0.94
C ALA A 5 -18.72 8.83 -2.12
N ARG A 6 -18.97 10.14 -2.30
CA ARG A 6 -18.41 10.94 -3.41
C ARG A 6 -17.15 11.73 -3.05
N ILE A 7 -16.77 11.82 -1.78
CA ILE A 7 -15.75 12.77 -1.32
C ILE A 7 -14.32 12.21 -1.40
N ASP A 8 -14.11 10.89 -1.46
CA ASP A 8 -12.76 10.32 -1.23
C ASP A 8 -11.92 10.01 -2.49
N LEU A 9 -12.43 10.24 -3.71
CA LEU A 9 -11.70 9.87 -4.94
C LEU A 9 -10.84 11.00 -5.54
N VAL A 10 -10.90 12.23 -5.00
CA VAL A 10 -10.49 13.43 -5.76
C VAL A 10 -9.24 14.16 -5.25
N ASP A 11 -8.79 13.95 -4.00
CA ASP A 11 -7.70 14.77 -3.42
C ASP A 11 -6.49 13.98 -2.86
N ARG A 12 -6.28 12.73 -3.29
CA ARG A 12 -5.04 12.02 -2.93
C ARG A 12 -3.89 12.53 -3.79
N ALA A 13 -2.78 12.91 -3.14
CA ALA A 13 -1.59 13.35 -3.85
C ALA A 13 -1.08 12.23 -4.79
N PRO A 14 -0.74 12.54 -6.06
CA PRO A 14 -0.41 11.53 -7.05
C PRO A 14 0.79 10.67 -6.63
N LEU A 15 0.76 9.38 -6.95
CA LEU A 15 1.85 8.45 -6.69
C LEU A 15 2.94 8.58 -7.76
N THR A 16 4.20 8.47 -7.35
CA THR A 16 5.28 8.25 -8.31
C THR A 16 5.20 6.82 -8.84
N GLU A 17 5.82 6.52 -9.99
CA GLU A 17 5.83 5.18 -10.58
C GLU A 17 6.27 4.10 -9.59
N LYS A 18 7.31 4.37 -8.78
CA LYS A 18 7.78 3.44 -7.74
C LYS A 18 6.75 3.23 -6.62
N GLN A 19 6.05 4.29 -6.20
CA GLN A 19 5.00 4.21 -5.18
C GLN A 19 3.79 3.44 -5.72
N GLN A 20 3.41 3.71 -6.96
CA GLN A 20 2.34 3.02 -7.68
C GLN A 20 2.63 1.52 -7.77
N ASN A 21 3.84 1.13 -8.19
CA ASN A 21 4.24 -0.27 -8.28
C ASN A 21 4.15 -1.00 -6.92
N VAL A 22 4.57 -0.34 -5.82
CA VAL A 22 4.42 -0.90 -4.46
C VAL A 22 2.94 -1.08 -4.10
N TYR A 23 2.12 -0.07 -4.35
CA TYR A 23 0.68 -0.11 -4.06
C TYR A 23 -0.03 -1.23 -4.84
N GLU A 24 0.20 -1.31 -6.15
CA GLU A 24 -0.39 -2.32 -7.03
C GLU A 24 0.07 -3.73 -6.67
N SER A 25 1.34 -3.90 -6.31
CA SER A 25 1.87 -5.18 -5.84
C SER A 25 1.14 -5.66 -4.57
N ILE A 26 0.87 -4.76 -3.63
CA ILE A 26 0.12 -5.09 -2.40
C ILE A 26 -1.32 -5.45 -2.73
N MET A 27 -2.00 -4.63 -3.53
CA MET A 27 -3.38 -4.84 -3.95
C MET A 27 -3.55 -6.19 -4.67
N GLN A 28 -2.67 -6.48 -5.64
CA GLN A 28 -2.70 -7.72 -6.39
C GLN A 28 -2.41 -8.93 -5.49
N TYR A 29 -1.43 -8.82 -4.59
CA TYR A 29 -1.15 -9.88 -3.63
C TYR A 29 -2.36 -10.19 -2.75
N GLN A 30 -3.04 -9.17 -2.22
CA GLN A 30 -4.25 -9.36 -1.42
C GLN A 30 -5.38 -9.99 -2.22
N ARG A 31 -5.58 -9.54 -3.47
CA ARG A 31 -6.60 -10.09 -4.36
C ARG A 31 -6.40 -11.59 -4.64
N VAL A 32 -5.15 -12.02 -4.78
CA VAL A 32 -4.80 -13.41 -5.10
C VAL A 32 -4.79 -14.30 -3.85
N ASN A 33 -4.24 -13.82 -2.73
CA ASN A 33 -3.99 -14.66 -1.55
C ASN A 33 -5.04 -14.50 -0.44
N GLY A 34 -5.86 -13.44 -0.47
CA GLY A 34 -6.85 -13.14 0.57
C GLY A 34 -6.27 -12.52 1.85
N TYR A 35 -4.98 -12.19 1.88
CA TYR A 35 -4.31 -11.55 3.02
C TYR A 35 -3.17 -10.63 2.56
N ALA A 36 -2.75 -9.70 3.43
CA ALA A 36 -1.70 -8.73 3.10
C ALA A 36 -0.29 -9.37 3.02
N PRO A 37 0.57 -8.87 2.12
CA PRO A 37 1.97 -9.30 2.09
C PRO A 37 2.76 -8.78 3.29
N THR A 38 3.87 -9.44 3.58
CA THR A 38 4.93 -8.96 4.46
C THR A 38 5.85 -8.00 3.72
N ILE A 39 6.63 -7.19 4.44
CA ILE A 39 7.62 -6.28 3.83
C ILE A 39 8.62 -7.05 2.95
N ARG A 40 9.05 -8.25 3.37
CA ARG A 40 9.99 -9.08 2.57
C ARG A 40 9.35 -9.62 1.29
N GLU A 41 8.06 -9.95 1.31
CA GLU A 41 7.34 -10.33 0.09
C GLU A 41 7.22 -9.13 -0.86
N ILE A 42 6.92 -7.93 -0.34
CA ILE A 42 6.89 -6.71 -1.14
C ILE A 42 8.25 -6.44 -1.78
N CYS A 43 9.36 -6.56 -1.04
CA CYS A 43 10.71 -6.45 -1.58
C CYS A 43 10.92 -7.35 -2.81
N LYS A 44 10.48 -8.61 -2.72
CA LYS A 44 10.60 -9.58 -3.83
C LYS A 44 9.72 -9.19 -5.03
N MET A 45 8.49 -8.74 -4.79
CA MET A 45 7.55 -8.34 -5.85
C MET A 45 8.04 -7.12 -6.63
N VAL A 46 8.63 -6.14 -5.95
CA VAL A 46 9.08 -4.88 -6.56
C VAL A 46 10.58 -4.89 -6.93
N GLY A 47 11.28 -6.01 -6.74
CA GLY A 47 12.66 -6.18 -7.16
C GLY A 47 13.70 -5.38 -6.36
N VAL A 48 13.45 -5.10 -5.08
CA VAL A 48 14.40 -4.36 -4.22
C VAL A 48 14.93 -5.23 -3.08
N ALA A 49 16.21 -5.07 -2.75
CA ALA A 49 16.85 -5.85 -1.68
C ALA A 49 16.58 -5.29 -0.27
N SER A 50 16.32 -3.98 -0.16
CA SER A 50 16.22 -3.29 1.13
C SER A 50 14.79 -3.20 1.63
N THR A 51 14.55 -3.72 2.84
CA THR A 51 13.29 -3.54 3.57
C THR A 51 13.05 -2.09 3.93
N SER A 52 14.10 -1.30 4.19
CA SER A 52 13.99 0.12 4.52
C SER A 52 13.44 0.95 3.36
N SER A 53 13.79 0.60 2.12
CA SER A 53 13.24 1.28 0.92
C SER A 53 11.73 1.03 0.79
N VAL A 54 11.28 -0.21 0.98
CA VAL A 54 9.85 -0.54 0.99
C VAL A 54 9.14 0.17 2.14
N TYR A 55 9.75 0.20 3.33
CA TYR A 55 9.17 0.88 4.49
C TYR A 55 8.94 2.37 4.23
N ALA A 56 9.88 3.05 3.56
CA ALA A 56 9.72 4.45 3.17
C ALA A 56 8.55 4.64 2.20
N HIS A 57 8.40 3.76 1.20
CA HIS A 57 7.25 3.80 0.29
C HIS A 57 5.93 3.56 1.02
N LEU A 58 5.86 2.57 1.92
CA LEU A 58 4.67 2.29 2.72
C LEU A 58 4.26 3.49 3.58
N LYS A 59 5.23 4.18 4.20
CA LYS A 59 4.96 5.40 4.97
C LYS A 59 4.36 6.49 4.06
N ILE A 60 4.93 6.72 2.89
CA ILE A 60 4.40 7.74 1.95
C ILE A 60 2.99 7.37 1.46
N LEU A 61 2.72 6.09 1.19
CA LEU A 61 1.39 5.63 0.78
C LEU A 61 0.35 5.83 1.90
N GLU A 62 0.74 5.59 3.15
CA GLU A 62 -0.08 5.83 4.33
C GLU A 62 -0.35 7.32 4.54
N ASP A 63 0.70 8.16 4.48
CA ASP A 63 0.59 9.62 4.60
C ASP A 63 -0.30 10.23 3.50
N LYS A 64 -0.34 9.60 2.32
CA LYS A 64 -1.20 9.99 1.18
C LYS A 64 -2.61 9.37 1.22
N GLY A 65 -2.92 8.56 2.22
CA GLY A 65 -4.24 7.95 2.40
C GLY A 65 -4.57 6.81 1.42
N TYR A 66 -3.56 6.17 0.80
CA TYR A 66 -3.77 5.00 -0.06
C TYR A 66 -3.83 3.69 0.72
N ILE A 67 -3.16 3.62 1.88
CA ILE A 67 -3.14 2.44 2.73
C ILE A 67 -3.27 2.84 4.19
N ALA A 68 -3.73 1.90 5.03
CA ALA A 68 -3.57 1.95 6.47
C ALA A 68 -2.74 0.74 6.92
N ARG A 69 -1.89 0.91 7.93
CA ARG A 69 -1.12 -0.21 8.50
C ARG A 69 -1.02 -0.15 10.01
N LYS A 70 -0.82 -1.32 10.62
CA LYS A 70 -0.50 -1.44 12.05
C LYS A 70 0.99 -1.72 12.21
N MET A 71 1.70 -0.79 12.82
CA MET A 71 3.08 -1.01 13.25
C MET A 71 3.11 -2.21 14.20
N ASP A 72 4.14 -3.05 14.09
CA ASP A 72 4.35 -4.26 14.91
C ASP A 72 3.41 -5.44 14.64
N ALA A 73 2.55 -5.36 13.63
CA ALA A 73 1.75 -6.50 13.18
C ALA A 73 2.17 -6.94 11.77
N SER A 74 2.54 -8.22 11.65
CA SER A 74 2.75 -8.83 10.34
C SER A 74 1.43 -8.89 9.57
N ARG A 75 1.47 -8.64 8.26
CA ARG A 75 0.29 -8.71 7.36
C ARG A 75 -0.88 -7.80 7.77
N ALA A 76 -0.62 -6.70 8.44
CA ALA A 76 -1.62 -5.71 8.81
C ALA A 76 -1.51 -4.46 7.92
N ILE A 77 -1.74 -4.63 6.62
CA ILE A 77 -1.83 -3.55 5.64
C ILE A 77 -3.21 -3.64 4.97
N ALA A 78 -3.97 -2.55 4.98
CA ALA A 78 -5.25 -2.43 4.30
C ALA A 78 -5.16 -1.41 3.16
N ILE A 79 -5.79 -1.70 2.03
CA ILE A 79 -5.99 -0.76 0.93
C ILE A 79 -7.21 0.12 1.28
N LEU A 80 -7.11 1.44 1.04
CA LEU A 80 -8.14 2.45 1.34
C LEU A 80 -8.74 3.07 0.08
#